data_AF-A0A941K9Y3-F1
#
_entry.id   AF-A0A941K9Y3-F1
#
_cell.length_a   1.000
_cell.length_b   1.000
_cell.length_c   1.000
_cell.angle_alpha   90.00
_cell.angle_beta   90.00
_cell.angle_gamma   90.00
#
_symmetry.space_group_name_H-M   'P 1'
#
loop_
_entity.id
_entity.type
_entity.pdbx_description
1 polymer ?
#
loop_
_entity_poly.entity_id
_entity_poly.type
_entity_poly.pdbx_seq_one_letter_code
_entity_poly.pdbx_strand_id
1 'polypeptide(L)'
;MSYRKSIKRDQLEGDFESLLKELQPAKGLFEVAKAMFLDAWNIRLTQAELNARASQADLRAVEKKIEVLLERILEAENATVIRTYETKINELERKKIVLAEQAAAISKPQHTQEELFELAFRFLSKPWNIWEKGSLSVKRTVLRLAFQEPVLYCRENGVRTPKIAFPFKTLGMICAGKSEMAHRGEQRGFLELQLLISQISKNAHL
;
A
#
# COMPACT_ATOMS: atom_id res chain seq x y z
N MET A 1 16.57 29.93 -30.04
CA MET A 1 15.55 29.41 -29.10
C MET A 1 15.70 30.16 -27.77
N SER A 2 14.70 30.97 -27.41
CA SER A 2 14.75 32.00 -26.35
C SER A 2 15.33 31.50 -25.02
N TYR A 3 16.45 32.14 -24.65
CA TYR A 3 17.22 31.99 -23.42
C TYR A 3 16.69 33.03 -22.40
N ARG A 4 16.49 32.63 -21.13
CA ARG A 4 15.78 33.32 -20.02
C ARG A 4 14.25 33.39 -20.14
N LYS A 5 13.58 32.46 -19.46
CA LYS A 5 12.11 32.45 -19.29
C LYS A 5 11.76 32.67 -17.82
N SER A 6 11.75 33.93 -17.38
CA SER A 6 11.17 34.29 -16.09
C SER A 6 9.64 34.26 -16.21
N ILE A 7 8.97 33.39 -15.47
CA ILE A 7 7.51 33.30 -15.38
C ILE A 7 7.08 34.04 -14.11
N LYS A 8 6.00 34.82 -14.17
CA LYS A 8 5.46 35.49 -12.98
C LYS A 8 5.00 34.43 -11.99
N ARG A 9 5.48 34.53 -10.75
CA ARG A 9 5.17 33.57 -9.69
C ARG A 9 3.66 33.39 -9.50
N ASP A 10 2.91 34.49 -9.48
CA ASP A 10 1.45 34.47 -9.25
C ASP A 10 0.71 33.71 -10.36
N GLN A 11 1.16 33.84 -11.60
CA GLN A 11 0.61 33.09 -12.73
C GLN A 11 0.87 31.58 -12.56
N LEU A 12 2.10 31.21 -12.21
CA LEU A 12 2.47 29.82 -12.00
C LEU A 12 1.69 29.19 -10.84
N GLU A 13 1.61 29.88 -9.69
CA GLU A 13 0.87 29.41 -8.53
C GLU A 13 -0.64 29.30 -8.82
N GLY A 14 -1.22 30.23 -9.57
CA GLY A 14 -2.63 30.17 -9.98
C GLY A 14 -2.98 28.97 -10.86
N ASP A 15 -2.11 28.60 -11.80
CA ASP A 15 -2.30 27.42 -12.64
C ASP A 15 -2.23 26.12 -11.81
N PHE A 16 -1.31 26.06 -10.83
CA PHE A 16 -1.24 24.93 -9.89
C PHE A 16 -2.44 24.87 -8.94
N GLU A 17 -2.95 26.01 -8.49
CA GLU A 17 -4.17 26.07 -7.68
C GLU A 17 -5.37 25.50 -8.41
N SER A 18 -5.49 25.79 -9.70
CA SER A 18 -6.56 25.26 -10.54
C SER A 18 -6.51 23.73 -10.61
N LEU A 19 -5.32 23.17 -10.82
CA LEU A 19 -5.12 21.71 -10.80
C LEU A 19 -5.43 21.08 -9.44
N LEU A 20 -5.02 21.71 -8.34
CA LEU A 20 -5.30 21.17 -7.01
C LEU A 20 -6.80 21.23 -6.67
N LYS A 21 -7.54 22.21 -7.19
CA LYS A 21 -9.01 22.27 -7.07
C LYS A 21 -9.68 21.14 -7.87
N GLU A 22 -9.18 20.83 -9.07
CA GLU A 22 -9.69 19.70 -9.87
C GLU A 22 -9.43 18.34 -9.21
N LEU A 23 -8.29 18.20 -8.52
CA LEU A 23 -7.94 16.99 -7.77
C LEU A 23 -8.78 16.81 -6.50
N GLN A 24 -9.42 17.87 -6.01
CA GLN A 24 -10.17 17.82 -4.77
C GLN A 24 -11.50 17.07 -4.97
N PRO A 25 -11.71 15.94 -4.27
CA PRO A 25 -12.96 15.20 -4.39
C PRO A 25 -14.11 15.98 -3.74
N ALA A 26 -15.32 15.80 -4.28
CA ALA A 26 -16.53 16.27 -3.62
C ALA A 26 -16.66 15.62 -2.23
N LYS A 27 -17.05 16.40 -1.21
CA LYS A 27 -17.07 15.95 0.19
C LYS A 27 -17.78 14.62 0.38
N GLY A 28 -19.02 14.49 -0.11
CA GLY A 28 -19.80 13.25 0.07
C GLY A 28 -19.15 12.03 -0.58
N LEU A 29 -18.48 12.22 -1.72
CA LEU A 29 -17.83 11.15 -2.46
C LEU A 29 -16.52 10.71 -1.81
N PHE A 30 -15.78 11.66 -1.23
CA PHE A 30 -14.62 11.35 -0.41
C PHE A 30 -15.00 10.53 0.83
N GLU A 31 -16.10 10.86 1.51
CA GLU A 31 -16.55 10.09 2.67
C GLU A 31 -16.91 8.64 2.30
N VAL A 32 -17.57 8.44 1.15
CA VAL A 32 -17.85 7.09 0.63
C VAL A 32 -16.56 6.34 0.33
N ALA A 33 -15.61 6.96 -0.38
CA ALA A 33 -14.32 6.34 -0.68
C ALA A 33 -13.51 6.03 0.59
N LYS A 34 -13.54 6.92 1.60
CA LYS A 34 -12.92 6.72 2.92
C LYS A 34 -13.55 5.52 3.63
N ALA A 35 -14.88 5.41 3.63
CA ALA A 35 -15.58 4.28 4.24
C ALA A 35 -15.23 2.95 3.54
N MET A 36 -15.27 2.91 2.20
CA MET A 36 -14.88 1.72 1.42
C MET A 36 -13.44 1.30 1.69
N PHE A 37 -12.54 2.27 1.81
CA PHE A 37 -11.15 2.01 2.15
C PHE A 37 -10.99 1.36 3.53
N LEU A 38 -11.64 1.94 4.54
CA LEU A 38 -11.58 1.43 5.91
C LEU A 38 -12.16 0.01 6.00
N ASP A 39 -13.25 -0.25 5.29
CA ASP A 39 -13.85 -1.59 5.21
C ASP A 39 -12.90 -2.61 4.55
N ALA A 40 -12.34 -2.27 3.38
CA ALA A 40 -11.36 -3.13 2.70
C ALA A 40 -10.11 -3.40 3.57
N TRP A 41 -9.68 -2.41 4.35
CA TRP A 41 -8.58 -2.55 5.29
C TRP A 41 -8.92 -3.49 6.46
N ASN A 42 -10.14 -3.40 7.01
CA ASN A 42 -10.60 -4.30 8.05
C ASN A 42 -10.68 -5.75 7.56
N ILE A 43 -11.26 -5.96 6.37
CA ILE A 43 -11.30 -7.28 5.71
C ILE A 43 -9.88 -7.86 5.58
N ARG A 44 -8.92 -7.03 5.17
CA ARG A 44 -7.50 -7.42 5.06
C ARG A 44 -6.91 -7.85 6.40
N LEU A 45 -7.17 -7.11 7.48
CA LEU A 45 -6.69 -7.47 8.83
C LEU A 45 -7.25 -8.82 9.25
N THR A 46 -8.56 -9.01 9.10
CA THR A 46 -9.21 -10.29 9.41
C THR A 46 -8.62 -11.42 8.57
N GLN A 47 -8.39 -11.21 7.27
CA GLN A 47 -7.77 -12.22 6.41
C GLN A 47 -6.34 -12.53 6.84
N ALA A 48 -5.55 -11.53 7.24
CA ALA A 48 -4.19 -11.73 7.74
C ALA A 48 -4.20 -12.57 9.03
N GLU A 49 -5.11 -12.27 9.96
CA GLU A 49 -5.32 -13.05 11.19
C GLU A 49 -5.72 -14.49 10.91
N LEU A 50 -6.67 -14.71 10.00
CA LEU A 50 -7.10 -16.04 9.60
C LEU A 50 -5.96 -16.83 8.96
N ASN A 51 -5.19 -16.20 8.07
CA ASN A 51 -4.05 -16.84 7.40
C ASN A 51 -2.98 -17.27 8.41
N ALA A 52 -2.62 -16.42 9.38
CA ALA A 52 -1.62 -16.83 10.36
C ALA A 52 -2.13 -17.92 11.31
N ARG A 53 -3.42 -17.89 11.68
CA ARG A 53 -4.03 -18.98 12.45
C ARG A 53 -3.96 -20.30 11.66
N ALA A 54 -4.24 -20.25 10.36
CA ALA A 54 -4.10 -21.41 9.48
C ALA A 54 -2.64 -21.90 9.39
N SER A 55 -1.68 -20.99 9.18
CA SER A 55 -0.25 -21.34 9.17
C SER A 55 0.21 -21.92 10.51
N GLN A 56 -0.31 -21.43 11.65
CA GLN A 56 -0.02 -21.98 12.96
C GLN A 56 -0.60 -23.39 13.15
N ALA A 57 -1.81 -23.64 12.65
CA ALA A 57 -2.42 -24.97 12.68
C ALA A 57 -1.64 -25.96 11.80
N ASP A 58 -1.24 -25.54 10.60
CA ASP A 58 -0.42 -26.32 9.68
C ASP A 58 0.96 -26.62 10.27
N LEU A 59 1.57 -25.66 10.97
CA LEU A 59 2.85 -25.84 11.66
C LEU A 59 2.74 -26.98 12.69
N ARG A 60 1.72 -26.94 13.56
CA ARG A 60 1.49 -28.01 14.56
C ARG A 60 1.23 -29.37 13.89
N ALA A 61 0.53 -29.39 12.76
CA ALA A 61 0.28 -30.62 12.01
C ALA A 61 1.55 -31.17 11.37
N VAL A 62 2.45 -30.31 10.90
CA VAL A 62 3.78 -30.70 10.38
C VAL A 62 4.66 -31.26 11.51
N GLU A 63 4.69 -30.62 12.67
CA GLU A 63 5.43 -31.10 13.85
C GLU A 63 5.01 -32.52 14.25
N LYS A 64 3.69 -32.76 14.39
CA LYS A 64 3.18 -34.11 14.67
C LYS A 64 3.55 -35.14 13.61
N LYS A 65 3.59 -34.76 12.34
CA LYS A 65 3.98 -35.68 11.26
C LYS A 65 5.47 -36.03 11.33
N ILE A 66 6.31 -35.07 11.73
CA ILE A 66 7.74 -35.31 11.94
C ILE A 66 7.93 -36.30 13.11
N GLU A 67 7.26 -36.08 14.24
CA GLU A 67 7.30 -36.98 15.41
C GLU A 67 6.92 -38.43 15.02
N VAL A 68 5.80 -38.61 14.31
CA VAL A 68 5.35 -39.94 13.86
C VAL A 68 6.35 -40.61 12.90
N LEU A 69 6.99 -39.85 12.02
CA LEU A 69 8.00 -40.40 11.12
C LEU A 69 9.28 -40.78 11.86
N LEU A 70 9.68 -40.02 12.88
CA LEU A 70 10.82 -40.34 13.73
C LEU A 70 10.58 -41.64 14.52
N GLU A 71 9.41 -41.80 15.13
CA GLU A 71 9.02 -43.05 15.81
C GLU A 71 9.09 -44.25 14.87
N ARG A 72 8.57 -44.12 13.64
CA ARG A 72 8.60 -45.19 12.63
C ARG A 72 9.99 -45.52 12.10
N ILE A 73 10.92 -44.56 12.10
CA ILE A 73 12.32 -44.83 11.72
C ILE A 73 12.99 -45.72 12.76
N LEU A 74 12.71 -45.52 14.05
CA LEU A 74 13.31 -46.32 15.13
C LEU A 74 12.95 -47.80 15.03
N GLU A 75 11.77 -48.12 14.49
CA GLU A 75 11.26 -49.48 14.30
C GLU A 75 11.61 -50.07 12.91
N ALA A 76 12.21 -49.29 12.00
CA ALA A 76 12.47 -49.71 10.63
C ALA A 76 13.84 -50.37 10.47
N GLU A 77 13.87 -51.54 9.84
CA GLU A 77 15.12 -52.28 9.57
C GLU A 77 15.59 -52.13 8.10
N ASN A 78 14.72 -51.65 7.22
CA ASN A 78 15.03 -51.52 5.79
C ASN A 78 15.71 -50.18 5.48
N ALA A 79 16.99 -50.24 5.08
CA ALA A 79 17.81 -49.06 4.76
C ALA A 79 17.22 -48.14 3.67
N THR A 80 16.50 -48.67 2.68
CA THR A 80 15.85 -47.87 1.64
C THR A 80 14.64 -47.10 2.21
N VAL A 81 13.89 -47.72 3.11
CA VAL A 81 12.74 -47.09 3.79
C VAL A 81 13.20 -45.98 4.73
N ILE A 82 14.27 -46.23 5.50
CA ILE A 82 14.89 -45.23 6.38
C ILE A 82 15.28 -43.98 5.59
N ARG A 83 16.04 -44.13 4.49
CA ARG A 83 16.43 -42.99 3.62
C ARG A 83 15.24 -42.22 3.06
N THR A 84 14.16 -42.92 2.74
CA THR A 84 12.93 -42.28 2.24
C THR A 84 12.27 -41.43 3.34
N TYR A 85 12.23 -41.93 4.57
CA TYR A 85 11.72 -41.16 5.71
C TYR A 85 12.60 -39.97 6.06
N GLU A 86 13.92 -40.11 6.08
CA GLU A 86 14.87 -38.99 6.27
C GLU A 86 14.64 -37.88 5.24
N THR A 87 14.45 -38.25 3.97
CA THR A 87 14.14 -37.31 2.90
C THR A 87 12.82 -36.58 3.19
N LYS A 88 11.79 -37.31 3.62
CA LYS A 88 10.47 -36.72 3.93
C LYS A 88 10.51 -35.80 5.15
N ILE A 89 11.27 -36.15 6.18
CA ILE A 89 11.47 -35.31 7.37
C ILE A 89 12.15 -34.00 6.96
N ASN A 90 13.21 -34.07 6.14
CA ASN A 90 13.89 -32.87 5.65
C ASN A 90 12.95 -31.94 4.85
N GLU A 91 12.05 -32.47 4.02
CA GLU A 91 11.03 -31.68 3.35
C GLU A 91 10.06 -30.99 4.32
N LEU A 92 9.62 -31.73 5.35
CA LEU A 92 8.70 -31.21 6.37
C LEU A 92 9.36 -30.14 7.24
N GLU A 93 10.63 -30.30 7.60
CA GLU A 93 11.40 -29.29 8.34
C GLU A 93 11.55 -28.00 7.55
N ARG A 94 11.82 -28.08 6.24
CA ARG A 94 11.83 -26.89 5.37
C ARG A 94 10.46 -26.22 5.33
N LYS A 95 9.37 -27.00 5.26
CA LYS A 95 8.01 -26.47 5.27
C LYS A 95 7.68 -25.80 6.61
N LYS A 96 8.17 -26.34 7.73
CA LYS A 96 8.01 -25.76 9.06
C LYS A 96 8.57 -24.34 9.15
N ILE A 97 9.76 -24.09 8.58
CA ILE A 97 10.38 -22.76 8.56
C ILE A 97 9.47 -21.74 7.85
N VAL A 98 8.99 -22.08 6.65
CA VAL A 98 8.09 -21.19 5.87
C VAL A 98 6.79 -20.91 6.62
N LEU A 99 6.19 -21.92 7.24
CA LEU A 99 4.96 -21.76 8.03
C LEU A 99 5.18 -20.92 9.28
N ALA A 100 6.34 -21.03 9.93
CA ALA A 100 6.70 -20.22 11.09
C ALA A 100 6.84 -18.74 10.72
N GLU A 101 7.48 -18.43 9.59
CA GLU A 101 7.57 -17.07 9.05
C GLU A 101 6.19 -16.50 8.72
N GLN A 102 5.33 -17.28 8.06
CA GLN A 102 3.96 -16.86 7.74
C GLN A 102 3.11 -16.61 8.99
N ALA A 103 3.26 -17.43 10.02
CA ALA A 103 2.56 -17.24 11.29
C ALA A 103 3.06 -15.98 12.04
N ALA A 104 4.35 -15.65 11.91
CA ALA A 104 4.97 -14.48 12.53
C ALA A 104 4.74 -13.17 11.75
N ALA A 105 4.34 -13.25 10.47
CA ALA A 105 4.17 -12.08 9.60
C ALA A 105 3.05 -11.12 10.02
N ILE A 106 2.22 -11.46 11.01
CA ILE A 106 1.30 -10.50 11.64
C ILE A 106 2.11 -9.57 12.55
N SER A 107 2.63 -8.48 11.97
CA SER A 107 3.02 -7.32 12.78
C SER A 107 1.77 -6.52 13.10
N LYS A 108 1.44 -6.39 14.40
CA LYS A 108 0.53 -5.33 14.83
C LYS A 108 1.16 -4.00 14.41
N PRO A 109 0.43 -3.11 13.71
CA PRO A 109 0.99 -1.82 13.33
C PRO A 109 1.42 -1.07 14.61
N GLN A 110 2.62 -0.51 14.59
CA GLN A 110 3.22 0.23 15.72
C GLN A 110 2.46 1.53 16.08
N HIS A 111 1.57 1.99 15.20
CA HIS A 111 0.69 3.14 15.41
C HIS A 111 -0.76 2.69 15.31
N THR A 112 -1.65 3.34 16.06
CA THR A 112 -3.10 3.23 15.86
C THR A 112 -3.38 3.63 14.42
N GLN A 113 -3.92 2.69 13.65
CA GLN A 113 -4.11 2.78 12.20
C GLN A 113 -4.82 4.09 11.80
N GLU A 114 -5.73 4.53 12.66
CA GLU A 114 -6.51 5.76 12.57
C GLU A 114 -5.62 7.00 12.46
N GLU A 115 -4.51 7.09 13.20
CA GLU A 115 -3.63 8.27 13.20
C GLU A 115 -2.88 8.44 11.87
N LEU A 116 -2.34 7.35 11.32
CA LEU A 116 -1.60 7.39 10.05
C LEU A 116 -2.52 7.67 8.87
N PHE A 117 -3.73 7.08 8.86
CA PHE A 117 -4.68 7.29 7.79
C PHE A 117 -5.37 8.65 7.87
N GLU A 118 -5.61 9.19 9.07
CA GLU A 118 -6.27 10.48 9.21
C GLU A 118 -5.46 11.61 8.58
N LEU A 119 -4.13 11.61 8.72
CA LEU A 119 -3.27 12.61 8.07
C LEU A 119 -3.33 12.49 6.54
N ALA A 120 -3.28 11.26 6.01
CA ALA A 120 -3.39 11.01 4.58
C ALA A 120 -4.76 11.44 4.04
N PHE A 121 -5.85 11.08 4.72
CA PHE A 121 -7.21 11.45 4.33
C PHE A 121 -7.45 12.96 4.42
N ARG A 122 -6.89 13.63 5.43
CA ARG A 122 -6.93 15.09 5.52
C ARG A 122 -6.25 15.75 4.33
N PHE A 123 -5.12 15.19 3.88
CA PHE A 123 -4.45 15.68 2.66
C PHE A 123 -5.30 15.45 1.40
N LEU A 124 -5.77 14.22 1.19
CA LEU A 124 -6.54 13.85 -0.01
C LEU A 124 -7.87 14.59 -0.14
N SER A 125 -8.52 14.92 0.99
CA SER A 125 -9.80 15.63 0.98
C SER A 125 -9.67 17.13 0.68
N LYS A 126 -8.52 17.74 0.99
CA LYS A 126 -8.35 19.21 0.95
C LYS A 126 -6.95 19.64 0.47
N PRO A 127 -6.45 19.14 -0.68
CA PRO A 127 -5.09 19.44 -1.14
C PRO A 127 -4.91 20.93 -1.46
N TRP A 128 -5.92 21.58 -2.07
CA TRP A 128 -5.88 23.01 -2.37
C TRP A 128 -5.89 23.88 -1.10
N ASN A 129 -6.71 23.56 -0.09
CA ASN A 129 -6.73 24.35 1.16
C ASN A 129 -5.39 24.28 1.91
N ILE A 130 -4.68 23.16 1.82
CA ILE A 130 -3.34 23.01 2.42
C ILE A 130 -2.32 23.83 1.63
N TRP A 131 -2.45 23.88 0.31
CA TRP A 131 -1.63 24.73 -0.55
C TRP A 131 -1.84 26.22 -0.26
N GLU A 132 -3.09 26.69 -0.23
CA GLU A 132 -3.45 28.10 -0.05
C GLU A 132 -2.91 28.66 1.27
N LYS A 133 -3.02 27.89 2.37
CA LYS A 133 -2.61 28.31 3.73
C LYS A 133 -1.18 27.91 4.07
N GLY A 134 -0.51 27.16 3.20
CA GLY A 134 0.78 26.54 3.46
C GLY A 134 1.97 27.48 3.25
N SER A 135 3.02 27.31 4.05
CA SER A 135 4.33 27.89 3.77
C SER A 135 4.92 27.32 2.48
N LEU A 136 5.97 27.94 1.93
CA LEU A 136 6.63 27.43 0.72
C LEU A 136 7.10 25.97 0.87
N SER A 137 7.52 25.56 2.07
CA SER A 137 7.87 24.17 2.37
C SER A 137 6.67 23.23 2.22
N VAL A 138 5.54 23.60 2.84
CA VAL A 138 4.28 22.85 2.73
C VAL A 138 3.80 22.78 1.28
N LYS A 139 3.85 23.88 0.53
CA LYS A 139 3.49 23.92 -0.89
C LYS A 139 4.34 22.94 -1.71
N ARG A 140 5.65 22.86 -1.47
CA ARG A 140 6.54 21.87 -2.11
C ARG A 140 6.14 20.43 -1.75
N THR A 141 5.80 20.18 -0.48
CA THR A 141 5.32 18.87 -0.04
C THR A 141 4.01 18.48 -0.72
N VAL A 142 3.05 19.41 -0.85
CA VAL A 142 1.80 19.18 -1.57
C VAL A 142 2.07 18.75 -3.01
N LEU A 143 2.97 19.43 -3.73
CA LEU A 143 3.32 19.04 -5.11
C LEU A 143 3.95 17.64 -5.18
N ARG A 144 4.84 17.31 -4.24
CA ARG A 144 5.48 15.98 -4.16
C ARG A 144 4.50 14.86 -3.85
N LEU A 145 3.43 15.15 -3.12
CA LEU A 145 2.41 14.17 -2.75
C LEU A 145 1.28 14.09 -3.80
N ALA A 146 0.97 15.18 -4.50
CA ALA A 146 -0.09 15.23 -5.49
C ALA A 146 0.33 14.70 -6.87
N PHE A 147 1.61 14.77 -7.21
CA PHE A 147 2.14 14.40 -8.53
C PHE A 147 3.27 13.37 -8.43
N GLN A 148 3.33 12.47 -9.41
CA GLN A 148 4.37 11.42 -9.48
C GLN A 148 5.72 11.95 -9.96
N GLU A 149 5.69 13.01 -10.77
CA GLU A 149 6.88 13.62 -11.36
C GLU A 149 6.74 15.15 -11.32
N PRO A 150 7.87 15.90 -11.39
CA PRO A 150 7.82 17.35 -11.47
C PRO A 150 6.95 17.80 -12.64
N VAL A 151 6.00 18.68 -12.35
CA VAL A 151 5.02 19.12 -13.33
C VAL A 151 5.67 20.04 -14.36
N LEU A 152 5.56 19.68 -15.64
CA LEU A 152 6.14 20.45 -16.74
C LEU A 152 5.27 21.66 -17.06
N TYR A 153 5.90 22.83 -17.12
CA TYR A 153 5.22 24.09 -17.41
C TYR A 153 5.66 24.66 -18.76
N CYS A 154 4.68 25.05 -19.58
CA CYS A 154 4.89 25.77 -20.83
C CYS A 154 4.24 27.15 -20.74
N ARG A 155 4.93 28.24 -21.11
CA ARG A 155 4.34 29.59 -21.04
C ARG A 155 3.11 29.76 -21.95
N GLU A 156 3.12 29.14 -23.13
CA GLU A 156 2.03 29.26 -24.11
C GLU A 156 0.82 28.41 -23.73
N ASN A 157 1.06 27.23 -23.14
CA ASN A 157 0.03 26.21 -22.92
C ASN A 157 -0.25 25.95 -21.42
N GLY A 158 0.33 26.76 -20.53
CA GLY A 158 0.25 26.57 -19.08
C GLY A 158 0.85 25.25 -18.59
N VAL A 159 0.23 24.70 -17.56
CA VAL A 159 0.61 23.40 -17.00
C VAL A 159 0.24 22.26 -17.96
N ARG A 160 1.21 21.41 -18.31
CA ARG A 160 0.93 20.20 -19.11
C ARG A 160 0.23 19.14 -18.26
N THR A 161 -0.50 18.23 -18.90
CA THR A 161 -1.20 17.10 -18.25
C THR A 161 -0.26 16.34 -17.30
N PRO A 162 -0.39 16.54 -15.98
CA PRO A 162 0.56 15.98 -15.04
C PRO A 162 0.20 14.52 -14.71
N LYS A 163 1.22 13.70 -14.41
CA LYS A 163 0.96 12.38 -13.84
C LYS A 163 0.61 12.52 -12.37
N ILE A 164 -0.67 12.38 -12.06
CA ILE A 164 -1.21 12.50 -10.70
C ILE A 164 -0.83 11.29 -9.84
N ALA A 165 -0.64 11.53 -8.54
CA ALA A 165 -0.33 10.46 -7.59
C ALA A 165 -1.47 9.44 -7.51
N PHE A 166 -1.10 8.20 -7.20
CA PHE A 166 -2.01 7.06 -7.22
C PHE A 166 -3.31 7.28 -6.41
N PRO A 167 -3.30 7.84 -5.18
CA PRO A 167 -4.54 8.04 -4.43
C PRO A 167 -5.53 8.99 -5.10
N PHE A 168 -5.05 10.03 -5.78
CA PHE A 168 -5.94 10.93 -6.53
C PHE A 168 -6.47 10.24 -7.79
N LYS A 169 -5.68 9.37 -8.40
CA LYS A 169 -6.12 8.55 -9.55
C LYS A 169 -7.20 7.56 -9.13
N THR A 170 -7.04 6.85 -8.02
CA THR A 170 -8.03 5.90 -7.52
C THR A 170 -9.30 6.59 -7.06
N LEU A 171 -9.19 7.71 -6.34
CA LEU A 171 -10.34 8.54 -6.02
C LEU A 171 -11.05 8.97 -7.31
N GLY A 172 -10.34 9.51 -8.30
CA GLY A 172 -10.91 9.86 -9.60
C GLY A 172 -11.62 8.70 -10.30
N MET A 173 -11.09 7.47 -10.23
CA MET A 173 -11.73 6.28 -10.80
C MET A 173 -13.02 5.89 -10.08
N ILE A 174 -13.01 5.89 -8.75
CA ILE A 174 -14.19 5.66 -7.91
C ILE A 174 -15.25 6.74 -8.21
N CYS A 175 -14.81 7.99 -8.34
CA CYS A 175 -15.66 9.13 -8.64
C CYS A 175 -16.27 9.10 -10.05
N ALA A 176 -15.53 8.60 -11.03
CA ALA A 176 -15.94 8.59 -12.43
C ALA A 176 -16.89 7.44 -12.79
N GLY A 177 -17.26 6.57 -11.84
CA GLY A 177 -18.17 5.45 -12.07
C GLY A 177 -17.66 4.42 -13.10
N LYS A 178 -16.36 4.45 -13.43
CA LYS A 178 -15.75 3.52 -14.38
C LYS A 178 -15.43 2.22 -13.65
N SER A 179 -16.48 1.44 -13.40
CA SER A 179 -16.39 0.09 -12.87
C SER A 179 -15.86 -0.87 -13.93
N GLU A 180 -14.56 -0.80 -14.23
CA GLU A 180 -13.90 -1.94 -14.87
C GLU A 180 -13.67 -3.02 -13.82
N MET A 181 -14.17 -4.22 -14.10
CA MET A 181 -14.06 -5.41 -13.25
C MET A 181 -12.60 -5.58 -12.80
N ALA A 182 -12.36 -5.47 -11.49
CA ALA A 182 -11.05 -5.72 -10.91
C ALA A 182 -10.62 -7.15 -11.26
N HIS A 183 -9.72 -7.30 -12.22
CA HIS A 183 -9.07 -8.57 -12.47
C HIS A 183 -8.39 -9.01 -11.19
N ARG A 184 -8.69 -10.24 -10.77
CA ARG A 184 -8.21 -10.98 -9.60
C ARG A 184 -6.73 -10.69 -9.34
N GLY A 185 -6.51 -9.61 -8.60
CA GLY A 185 -5.24 -8.93 -8.41
C GLY A 185 -5.34 -8.03 -7.18
N GLU A 186 -6.09 -8.49 -6.18
CA GLU A 186 -6.35 -7.89 -4.86
C GLU A 186 -5.09 -7.64 -4.00
N GLN A 187 -3.90 -7.86 -4.57
CA GLN A 187 -2.62 -7.54 -3.95
C GLN A 187 -1.99 -6.25 -4.50
N ARG A 188 -2.44 -5.72 -5.65
CA ARG A 188 -1.80 -4.55 -6.29
C ARG A 188 -2.16 -3.23 -5.62
N GLY A 189 -3.45 -2.95 -5.43
CA GLY A 189 -3.91 -1.77 -4.68
C GLY A 189 -3.41 -1.77 -3.23
N PHE A 190 -3.22 -2.95 -2.64
CA PHE A 190 -2.72 -3.11 -1.28
C PHE A 190 -1.21 -2.81 -1.15
N LEU A 191 -0.38 -3.32 -2.07
CA LEU A 191 1.04 -2.96 -2.15
C LEU A 191 1.21 -1.47 -2.47
N GLU A 192 0.30 -0.89 -3.24
CA GLU A 192 0.29 0.53 -3.59
C GLU A 192 -0.09 1.42 -2.40
N LEU A 193 -0.93 0.95 -1.48
CA LEU A 193 -1.23 1.64 -0.22
C LEU A 193 -0.11 1.48 0.81
N GLN A 194 0.55 0.32 0.88
CA GLN A 194 1.78 0.18 1.65
C GLN A 194 2.91 1.06 1.08
N LEU A 195 3.00 1.18 -0.25
CA LEU A 195 3.90 2.12 -0.93
C LEU A 195 3.54 3.57 -0.58
N LEU A 196 2.26 3.91 -0.57
CA LEU A 196 1.80 5.24 -0.18
C LEU A 196 2.17 5.56 1.28
N ILE A 197 1.89 4.66 2.21
CA ILE A 197 2.22 4.83 3.64
C ILE A 197 3.74 4.91 3.81
N SER A 198 4.51 4.07 3.12
CA SER A 198 5.98 4.11 3.12
C SER A 198 6.53 5.41 2.53
N GLN A 199 5.93 5.93 1.45
CA GLN A 199 6.31 7.19 0.83
C GLN A 199 5.96 8.39 1.71
N ILE A 200 4.79 8.39 2.36
CA ILE A 200 4.38 9.42 3.31
C ILE A 200 5.32 9.40 4.53
N SER A 201 5.61 8.23 5.10
CA SER A 201 6.53 8.06 6.24
C SER A 201 7.96 8.49 5.90
N LYS A 202 8.51 8.09 4.75
CA LYS A 202 9.84 8.53 4.28
C LYS A 202 9.94 10.03 4.04
N ASN A 203 8.83 10.67 3.65
CA ASN A 203 8.79 12.10 3.39
C ASN A 203 8.46 12.95 4.62
N ALA A 204 8.03 12.34 5.73
CA ALA A 204 7.70 13.00 6.99
C ALA A 204 8.91 13.15 7.95
N HIS A 205 10.05 12.55 7.64
CA HIS A 205 11.31 12.69 8.39
C HIS A 205 12.27 13.77 7.81
N LEU A 206 11.71 14.78 7.14
CA LEU A 206 12.39 16.03 6.76
C LEU A 206 11.63 17.20 7.38
#